data_AF-A0A6G7J031-F1
#
_entry.id   AF-A0A6G7J031-F1
#
_cell.length_a   1.000
_cell.length_b   1.000
_cell.length_c   1.000
_cell.angle_alpha   90.00
_cell.angle_beta   90.00
_cell.angle_gamma   90.00
#
_symmetry.space_group_name_H-M   'P 1'
#
loop_
_entity.id
_entity.type
_entity.pdbx_description
1 polymer ?
#
loop_
_entity_poly.entity_id
_entity_poly.type
_entity_poly.pdbx_seq_one_letter_code
_entity_poly.pdbx_strand_id
1 'polypeptide(L)'
;MLKIFKNSSPTPSLHQLDRLYGQAICKCPLQEQISYCQRLIESSEYHLGQSCPKKDSTRLKQLIKAAGTELKRLHSQVSSQRS
;
A
#
# COMPACT_ATOMS: atom_id res chain seq x y z
N MET A 1 21.62 -36.04 -1.12
CA MET A 1 21.74 -34.59 -1.39
C MET A 1 20.34 -34.01 -1.55
N LEU A 2 19.82 -33.34 -0.51
CA LEU A 2 18.49 -32.72 -0.55
C LEU A 2 18.60 -31.34 -1.20
N LYS A 3 18.12 -31.19 -2.44
CA LYS A 3 18.00 -29.91 -3.12
C LYS A 3 16.84 -29.14 -2.49
N ILE A 4 17.16 -28.13 -1.69
CA ILE A 4 16.19 -27.19 -1.14
C ILE A 4 15.66 -26.35 -2.32
N PHE A 5 14.47 -26.68 -2.82
CA PHE A 5 13.75 -25.84 -3.75
C PHE A 5 13.33 -24.58 -3.00
N LYS A 6 14.14 -23.53 -3.18
CA LYS A 6 13.82 -22.18 -2.71
C LYS A 6 12.63 -21.71 -3.55
N ASN A 7 11.41 -21.99 -3.08
CA ASN A 7 10.19 -21.39 -3.59
C ASN A 7 10.20 -19.90 -3.23
N SER A 8 11.08 -19.12 -3.85
CA SER A 8 10.93 -17.68 -3.88
C SER A 8 9.81 -17.40 -4.86
N SER A 9 8.58 -17.31 -4.37
CA SER A 9 7.53 -16.65 -5.14
C SER A 9 8.10 -15.28 -5.56
N PRO A 10 8.14 -14.97 -6.87
CA PRO A 10 8.68 -13.70 -7.32
C PRO A 10 7.87 -12.60 -6.64
N THR A 11 8.57 -11.73 -5.92
CA THR A 11 7.96 -10.57 -5.30
C THR A 11 7.27 -9.80 -6.44
N PRO A 12 5.96 -9.57 -6.37
CA PRO A 12 5.24 -8.95 -7.48
C PRO A 12 5.89 -7.61 -7.80
N SER A 13 6.10 -7.35 -9.08
CA SER A 13 6.64 -6.07 -9.53
C SER A 13 5.72 -4.93 -9.08
N LEU A 14 6.28 -3.73 -8.90
CA LEU A 14 5.51 -2.52 -8.60
C LEU A 14 4.32 -2.35 -9.56
N HIS A 15 4.54 -2.63 -10.84
CA HIS A 15 3.51 -2.56 -11.88
C HIS A 15 2.38 -3.59 -11.67
N GLN A 16 2.70 -4.80 -11.17
CA GLN A 16 1.69 -5.80 -10.83
C GLN A 16 0.91 -5.40 -9.56
N LEU A 17 1.57 -4.77 -8.60
CA LEU A 17 0.91 -4.21 -7.42
C LEU A 17 -0.04 -3.08 -7.78
N ASP A 18 0.37 -2.16 -8.66
CA ASP A 18 -0.48 -1.08 -9.16
C ASP A 18 -1.70 -1.63 -9.91
N ARG A 19 -1.49 -2.67 -10.73
CA ARG A 19 -2.60 -3.36 -11.41
C ARG A 19 -3.54 -4.04 -10.43
N LEU A 20 -3.02 -4.74 -9.42
CA LEU A 20 -3.85 -5.36 -8.37
C LEU A 20 -4.63 -4.30 -7.58
N TYR A 21 -3.99 -3.19 -7.23
CA TYR A 21 -4.65 -2.07 -6.56
C TYR A 21 -5.78 -1.49 -7.42
N GLY A 22 -5.53 -1.17 -8.68
CA GLY A 22 -6.54 -0.63 -9.60
C GLY A 22 -7.67 -1.61 -9.91
N GLN A 23 -7.39 -2.91 -9.93
CA GLN A 23 -8.40 -3.95 -10.24
C GLN A 23 -9.22 -4.39 -9.02
N ALA A 24 -8.66 -4.34 -7.82
CA ALA A 24 -9.29 -4.83 -6.60
C ALA A 24 -9.70 -3.69 -5.66
N ILE A 25 -8.74 -2.87 -5.22
CA ILE A 25 -8.98 -1.87 -4.17
C ILE A 25 -9.86 -0.73 -4.69
N CYS A 26 -9.62 -0.22 -5.90
CA CYS A 26 -10.44 0.87 -6.45
C CYS A 26 -11.91 0.50 -6.69
N LYS A 27 -12.25 -0.80 -6.70
CA LYS A 27 -13.62 -1.30 -6.82
C LYS A 27 -14.30 -1.54 -5.47
N CYS A 28 -13.54 -1.54 -4.37
CA CYS A 28 -14.10 -1.65 -3.03
C CYS A 28 -14.91 -0.39 -2.68
N PRO A 29 -15.88 -0.49 -1.75
CA PRO A 29 -16.53 0.67 -1.16
C PRO A 29 -15.52 1.72 -0.66
N LEU A 30 -15.88 3.01 -0.74
CA LEU A 30 -15.00 4.11 -0.33
C LEU A 30 -14.41 3.92 1.07
N GLN A 31 -15.21 3.39 2.00
CA GLN A 31 -14.75 3.13 3.36
C GLN A 31 -13.63 2.08 3.42
N GLU A 32 -13.71 1.02 2.61
CA GLU A 32 -12.67 0.00 2.53
C GLU A 32 -11.39 0.53 1.88
N GLN A 33 -11.53 1.41 0.89
CA GLN A 33 -10.38 2.10 0.27
C GLN A 33 -9.66 2.99 1.31
N ILE A 34 -10.42 3.73 2.10
CA ILE A 34 -9.88 4.55 3.21
C ILE A 34 -9.15 3.66 4.23
N SER A 35 -9.79 2.58 4.70
CA SER A 35 -9.17 1.65 5.65
C SER A 35 -7.95 0.94 5.09
N TYR A 36 -7.89 0.70 3.78
CA TYR A 36 -6.68 0.20 3.13
C TYR A 36 -5.54 1.23 3.20
N CYS A 37 -5.80 2.48 2.78
CA CYS A 37 -4.79 3.55 2.82
C CYS A 37 -4.27 3.80 4.25
N GLN A 38 -5.14 3.77 5.26
CA GLN A 38 -4.75 3.90 6.67
C GLN A 38 -3.80 2.78 7.10
N ARG A 39 -4.18 1.51 6.87
CA ARG A 39 -3.33 0.35 7.19
C ARG A 39 -1.99 0.38 6.44
N LEU A 40 -1.99 0.88 5.21
CA LEU A 40 -0.77 1.00 4.41
C LEU A 40 0.20 2.03 5.00
N ILE A 41 -0.32 3.15 5.50
CA ILE A 41 0.47 4.16 6.21
C ILE A 41 1.03 3.58 7.51
N GLU A 42 0.17 3.03 8.37
CA GLU A 42 0.56 2.46 9.67
C GLU A 42 1.63 1.37 9.53
N SER A 43 1.44 0.43 8.60
CA SER A 43 2.42 -0.63 8.36
C SER A 43 3.74 -0.07 7.84
N SER A 44 3.71 0.94 6.97
CA SER A 44 4.92 1.57 6.44
C SER A 44 5.68 2.36 7.50
N GLU A 45 4.97 3.08 8.38
CA GLU A 45 5.53 3.79 9.52
C GLU A 45 6.15 2.81 10.52
N TYR A 46 5.46 1.71 10.81
CA TYR A 46 5.99 0.63 11.64
C TYR A 46 7.31 0.09 11.07
N HIS A 47 7.34 -0.24 9.77
CA HIS A 47 8.55 -0.74 9.11
C HIS A 47 9.69 0.29 9.07
N LEU A 48 9.38 1.59 9.00
CA LEU A 48 10.37 2.68 9.10
C LEU A 48 10.94 2.81 10.51
N GLY A 49 10.13 2.57 11.54
CA GLY A 49 10.56 2.56 12.94
C GLY A 49 11.40 1.34 13.30
N GLN A 50 11.30 0.26 12.53
CA GLN A 50 12.23 -0.86 12.61
C GLN A 50 13.56 -0.52 11.92
N SER A 51 14.63 -1.23 12.27
CA SER A 51 15.95 -1.12 11.62
C SER A 51 15.89 -1.54 10.14
N CYS A 52 15.34 -0.65 9.31
CA CYS A 52 15.05 -0.86 7.91
C CYS A 52 16.23 -0.34 7.05
N PRO A 53 16.69 -1.11 6.04
CA PRO A 53 17.72 -0.64 5.12
C PRO A 53 17.36 0.70 4.45
N LYS A 54 18.33 1.59 4.22
CA LYS A 54 18.09 2.91 3.60
C LYS A 54 17.31 2.86 2.26
N LYS A 55 17.51 1.80 1.48
CA LYS A 55 16.79 1.58 0.22
C LYS A 55 15.29 1.36 0.42
N ASP A 56 14.94 0.68 1.51
CA ASP A 56 13.56 0.35 1.86
C ASP A 56 12.90 1.57 2.53
N SER A 57 13.67 2.39 3.27
CA SER A 57 13.13 3.58 3.93
C SER A 57 12.66 4.65 2.93
N THR A 58 13.39 4.86 1.83
CA THR A 58 12.95 5.76 0.76
C THR A 58 11.63 5.27 0.14
N ARG A 59 11.54 3.97 -0.16
CA ARG A 59 10.33 3.37 -0.73
C ARG A 59 9.14 3.49 0.22
N LEU A 60 9.32 3.19 1.50
CA LEU A 60 8.27 3.28 2.52
C LEU A 60 7.78 4.73 2.70
N LYS A 61 8.68 5.72 2.70
CA LYS A 61 8.30 7.14 2.74
C LYS A 61 7.48 7.57 1.51
N GLN A 62 7.86 7.08 0.32
CA GLN A 62 7.09 7.31 -0.90
C GLN A 62 5.70 6.68 -0.82
N LEU A 63 5.60 5.46 -0.26
CA LEU A 63 4.35 4.76 -0.06
C LEU A 63 3.41 5.52 0.88
N ILE A 64 3.92 6.00 2.01
CA ILE A 64 3.17 6.82 2.97
C ILE A 64 2.65 8.10 2.29
N LYS A 65 3.50 8.78 1.53
CA LYS A 65 3.09 9.99 0.81
C LYS A 65 1.97 9.71 -0.19
N ALA A 66 2.11 8.65 -1.00
CA ALA A 66 1.10 8.28 -1.99
C ALA A 66 -0.24 7.91 -1.33
N ALA A 67 -0.19 7.07 -0.29
CA ALA A 67 -1.37 6.67 0.47
C ALA A 67 -2.05 7.86 1.15
N GLY A 68 -1.28 8.82 1.69
CA GLY A 68 -1.81 10.04 2.31
C GLY A 68 -2.48 10.98 1.30
N THR A 69 -1.93 11.13 0.10
CA THR A 69 -2.60 11.87 -0.99
C THR A 69 -3.92 11.22 -1.38
N GLU A 70 -3.93 9.90 -1.51
CA GLU A 70 -5.13 9.15 -1.88
C GLU A 70 -6.20 9.22 -0.79
N LEU A 71 -5.81 9.13 0.48
CA LEU A 71 -6.73 9.27 1.62
C LEU A 71 -7.44 10.64 1.62
N LYS A 72 -6.71 11.73 1.35
CA LYS A 72 -7.30 13.07 1.21
C LYS A 72 -8.34 13.10 0.09
N ARG A 73 -8.01 12.53 -1.07
CA ARG A 73 -8.92 12.42 -2.23
C ARG A 73 -10.19 11.66 -1.86
N LEU A 74 -10.06 10.51 -1.20
CA LEU A 74 -11.18 9.66 -0.78
C LEU A 74 -12.08 10.36 0.25
N HIS A 75 -11.52 11.05 1.24
CA HIS A 75 -12.31 11.81 2.20
C HIS A 75 -13.11 12.94 1.56
N SER A 76 -12.53 13.66 0.58
CA SER A 76 -13.26 14.68 -0.18
C SER A 76 -14.44 14.08 -0.97
N GLN A 77 -14.32 12.85 -1.47
CA GLN A 77 -15.42 12.15 -2.13
C GLN A 77 -16.53 11.77 -1.15
N VAL A 78 -16.19 11.31 0.06
CA VAL A 78 -17.17 10.99 1.10
C VAL A 78 -17.96 12.23 1.52
N SER A 79 -17.31 13.38 1.70
CA SER A 79 -18.01 14.63 2.00
C SER A 79 -18.94 15.07 0.87
N SER A 80 -18.54 14.83 -0.39
CA SER A 80 -19.36 15.18 -1.56
C SER A 80 -20.58 14.27 -1.75
N GLN A 81 -20.58 13.05 -1.21
CA GLN A 81 -21.74 12.14 -1.26
C GLN A 81 -22.79 12.42 -0.17
N ARG A 82 -22.45 13.23 0.84
CA ARG A 82 -23.35 13.60 1.95
C ARG A 82 -23.95 15.00 1.81
N SER A 83 -23.54 15.74 0.79
CA SER A 83 -24.04 17.09 0.44
C SER A 83 -25.12 16.96 -0.63
#